data_AF-A0A9D1ZRF1-F1
#
_entry.id   AF-A0A9D1ZRF1-F1
#
_cell.length_a   1.000
_cell.length_b   1.000
_cell.length_c   1.000
_cell.angle_alpha   90.00
_cell.angle_beta   90.00
_cell.angle_gamma   90.00
#
_symmetry.space_group_name_H-M   'P 1'
#
loop_
_entity.id
_entity.type
_entity.pdbx_description
1 polymer ?
#
loop_
_entity_poly.entity_id
_entity_poly.type
_entity_poly.pdbx_seq_one_letter_code
_entity_poly.pdbx_strand_id
1 'polypeptide(L)'
;VQVSWDDAGSRLPQGSADIVMLNPPFHTGTAVDLSLVGPLLDASLRLLAPGGQLYLVHNSHARYRQQVEERFERVRQLERTPTFTVLTARAPLTEENL
;
A
#
# COMPACT_ATOMS: atom_id res chain seq x y z
N VAL A 1 -12.18 -17.76 -4.60
CA VAL A 1 -10.88 -17.14 -4.22
C VAL A 1 -9.89 -17.45 -5.33
N GLN A 2 -9.18 -16.45 -5.83
CA GLN A 2 -8.07 -16.62 -6.78
C GLN A 2 -6.76 -16.41 -6.02
N VAL A 3 -5.78 -17.28 -6.27
CA VAL A 3 -4.44 -17.20 -5.67
C VAL A 3 -3.43 -17.35 -6.80
N SER A 4 -2.40 -16.52 -6.79
CA SER A 4 -1.37 -16.54 -7.82
C SER A 4 0.00 -16.31 -7.21
N TRP A 5 1.04 -16.85 -7.86
CA TRP A 5 2.41 -16.46 -7.60
C TRP A 5 2.78 -15.35 -8.57
N ASP A 6 2.98 -14.13 -8.08
CA ASP A 6 3.15 -12.95 -8.92
C ASP A 6 4.19 -11.98 -8.35
N ASP A 7 4.68 -11.10 -9.21
CA ASP A 7 5.47 -9.93 -8.81
C ASP A 7 4.52 -8.76 -8.58
N ALA A 8 4.15 -8.55 -7.31
CA ALA A 8 3.28 -7.46 -6.86
C ALA A 8 2.00 -7.25 -7.71
N GLY A 9 1.39 -8.34 -8.20
CA GLY A 9 0.20 -8.28 -9.04
C GLY A 9 0.44 -7.67 -10.43
N SER A 10 1.67 -7.73 -10.96
CA SER A 10 2.05 -7.19 -12.28
C SER A 10 1.20 -7.74 -13.43
N ARG A 11 0.62 -8.94 -13.28
CA ARG A 11 -0.27 -9.54 -14.29
C ARG A 11 -1.73 -9.09 -14.19
N LEU A 12 -2.09 -8.36 -13.14
CA LEU A 12 -3.44 -7.83 -12.98
C LEU A 12 -3.58 -6.47 -13.70
N PRO A 13 -4.72 -6.19 -14.35
CA PRO A 13 -4.95 -4.92 -15.03
C PRO A 13 -4.86 -3.71 -14.09
N GLN A 14 -4.52 -2.55 -14.63
CA GLN A 14 -4.62 -1.28 -13.91
C GLN A 14 -6.08 -1.02 -13.49
N GLY A 15 -6.29 -0.48 -12.29
CA GLY A 15 -7.62 -0.14 -11.80
C GLY A 15 -8.56 -1.33 -11.58
N SER A 16 -8.01 -2.54 -11.43
CA SER A 16 -8.79 -3.77 -11.30
C SER A 16 -9.31 -4.04 -9.88
N ALA A 17 -8.97 -3.20 -8.89
CA ALA A 17 -9.38 -3.37 -7.51
C ALA A 17 -9.94 -2.08 -6.89
N ASP A 18 -11.03 -2.19 -6.13
CA ASP A 18 -11.54 -1.08 -5.30
C ASP A 18 -10.73 -0.92 -4.02
N ILE A 19 -10.17 -2.04 -3.51
CA ILE A 19 -9.45 -2.11 -2.24
C ILE A 19 -8.18 -2.97 -2.42
N VAL A 20 -7.06 -2.47 -1.90
CA VAL A 20 -5.82 -3.24 -1.73
C VAL A 20 -5.48 -3.32 -0.25
N MET A 21 -5.22 -4.52 0.24
CA MET A 21 -4.73 -4.77 1.60
C MET A 21 -3.27 -5.21 1.53
N LEU A 22 -2.38 -4.49 2.20
CA LEU A 22 -0.94 -4.68 2.12
C LEU A 22 -0.34 -4.88 3.52
N ASN A 23 0.45 -5.94 3.67
CA ASN A 23 1.34 -6.17 4.80
C ASN A 23 2.74 -6.44 4.25
N PRO A 24 3.55 -5.39 4.03
CA PRO A 24 4.82 -5.51 3.34
C PRO A 24 5.86 -6.23 4.23
N PRO A 25 6.84 -6.92 3.64
CA PRO A 25 7.98 -7.41 4.39
C PRO A 25 8.75 -6.22 5.00
N PHE A 26 9.25 -6.40 6.21
CA PHE A 26 9.94 -5.35 6.98
C PHE A 26 11.42 -5.67 7.24
N HIS A 27 11.90 -6.84 6.78
CA HIS A 27 13.28 -7.27 6.90
C HIS A 27 13.77 -7.98 5.64
N THR A 28 15.06 -7.78 5.34
CA THR A 28 15.83 -8.65 4.45
C THR A 28 16.91 -9.32 5.32
N GLY A 29 16.74 -10.61 5.64
CA GLY A 29 17.57 -11.27 6.64
C GLY A 29 17.32 -10.71 8.05
N THR A 30 18.35 -10.23 8.73
CA THR A 30 18.25 -9.61 10.08
C THR A 30 18.14 -8.09 10.05
N ALA A 31 18.29 -7.45 8.88
CA ALA A 31 18.26 -6.00 8.76
C ALA A 31 16.85 -5.49 8.43
N VAL A 32 16.44 -4.36 9.02
CA VAL A 32 15.24 -3.62 8.59
C VAL A 32 15.53 -3.02 7.22
N ASP A 33 14.75 -3.37 6.21
CA ASP A 33 14.86 -2.81 4.87
C ASP A 33 13.59 -2.04 4.53
N LEU A 34 13.67 -0.71 4.62
CA LEU A 34 12.56 0.18 4.34
C LEU A 34 12.38 0.45 2.83
N SER A 35 13.31 -0.01 1.98
CA SER A 35 13.21 0.16 0.53
C SER A 35 12.20 -0.79 -0.12
N LEU A 36 11.88 -1.91 0.56
CA LEU A 36 10.99 -2.94 0.03
C LEU A 36 9.53 -2.49 -0.12
N VAL A 37 9.10 -1.48 0.62
CA VAL A 37 7.70 -1.04 0.61
C VAL A 37 7.37 -0.20 -0.63
N GLY A 38 8.34 0.54 -1.18
CA GLY A 38 8.14 1.44 -2.31
C GLY A 38 7.50 0.75 -3.52
N PRO A 39 8.13 -0.30 -4.08
CA PRO A 39 7.58 -1.04 -5.23
C PRO A 39 6.18 -1.63 -4.95
N LEU A 40 5.91 -2.06 -3.72
CA LEU A 40 4.60 -2.60 -3.32
C LEU A 40 3.53 -1.51 -3.25
N LEU A 41 3.89 -0.30 -2.82
CA LEU A 41 3.00 0.86 -2.83
C LEU A 41 2.72 1.32 -4.27
N ASP A 42 3.73 1.33 -5.14
CA ASP A 42 3.58 1.67 -6.57
C ASP A 42 2.64 0.67 -7.26
N ALA A 43 2.82 -0.62 -6.99
CA ALA A 43 1.93 -1.66 -7.47
C ALA A 43 0.50 -1.51 -6.93
N SER A 44 0.35 -1.22 -5.63
CA SER A 44 -0.95 -0.99 -5.01
C SER A 44 -1.69 0.17 -5.67
N LEU A 45 -0.98 1.28 -5.95
CA LEU A 45 -1.54 2.45 -6.61
C LEU A 45 -2.00 2.12 -8.04
N ARG A 46 -1.19 1.38 -8.81
CA ARG A 46 -1.56 0.92 -10.17
C ARG A 46 -2.81 0.04 -10.16
N LEU A 47 -2.94 -0.86 -9.19
CA LEU A 47 -4.05 -1.81 -9.13
C LEU A 47 -5.36 -1.18 -8.68
N LEU A 48 -5.29 -0.10 -7.88
CA LEU A 48 -6.47 0.58 -7.39
C LEU A 48 -7.18 1.35 -8.50
N ALA A 49 -8.50 1.21 -8.57
CA ALA A 49 -9.37 2.10 -9.34
C ALA A 49 -9.22 3.55 -8.81
N PRO A 50 -9.53 4.57 -9.63
CA PRO A 50 -9.56 5.96 -9.18
C PRO A 50 -10.39 6.12 -7.90
N GLY A 51 -9.81 6.76 -6.87
CA GLY A 51 -10.46 6.90 -5.55
C GLY A 51 -10.53 5.63 -4.70
N GLY A 52 -10.00 4.50 -5.19
CA GLY A 52 -9.87 3.24 -4.46
C GLY A 52 -9.01 3.35 -3.21
N GLN A 53 -9.11 2.37 -2.32
CA GLN A 53 -8.60 2.46 -0.95
C GLN A 53 -7.48 1.44 -0.66
N LEU A 54 -6.33 1.94 -0.23
CA LEU A 54 -5.27 1.14 0.38
C LEU A 54 -5.52 1.00 1.88
N TYR A 55 -5.36 -0.21 2.40
CA TYR A 55 -5.14 -0.52 3.82
C TYR A 55 -3.74 -1.11 4.00
N LEU A 56 -2.91 -0.46 4.79
CA LEU A 56 -1.53 -0.87 5.05
C LEU A 56 -1.34 -1.14 6.54
N VAL A 57 -0.96 -2.36 6.90
CA VAL A 57 -0.42 -2.65 8.24
C VAL A 57 1.10 -2.76 8.14
N HIS A 58 1.82 -2.17 9.09
CA HIS A 58 3.27 -2.27 9.16
C HIS A 58 3.77 -2.21 10.61
N ASN A 59 5.01 -2.65 10.85
CA ASN A 59 5.66 -2.44 12.14
C ASN A 59 5.81 -0.95 12.43
N SER A 60 5.41 -0.49 13.61
CA SER A 60 5.35 0.94 13.95
C SER A 60 6.72 1.62 13.87
N HIS A 61 7.81 0.90 14.08
CA HIS A 61 9.17 1.42 13.97
C HIS A 61 9.62 1.67 12.51
N ALA A 62 8.97 1.05 11.52
CA ALA A 62 9.31 1.20 10.10
C ALA A 62 8.89 2.56 9.51
N ARG A 63 7.94 3.25 10.17
CA ARG A 63 7.55 4.64 9.85
C ARG A 63 7.21 4.92 8.38
N TYR A 64 6.49 4.00 7.71
CA TYR A 64 6.16 4.12 6.28
C TYR A 64 5.19 5.24 5.88
N ARG A 65 4.65 6.03 6.84
CA ARG A 65 3.69 7.10 6.56
C ARG A 65 4.13 8.03 5.43
N GLN A 66 5.38 8.50 5.46
CA GLN A 66 5.89 9.42 4.44
C GLN A 66 5.83 8.79 3.03
N GLN A 67 6.26 7.54 2.88
CA GLN A 67 6.21 6.86 1.58
C GLN A 67 4.78 6.66 1.05
N VAL A 68 3.80 6.53 1.96
CA VAL A 68 2.38 6.48 1.59
C VAL A 68 1.88 7.87 1.17
N GLU A 69 2.24 8.92 1.91
CA GLU A 69 1.84 10.31 1.62
C GLU A 69 2.45 10.85 0.31
N GLU A 70 3.58 10.30 -0.14
CA GLU A 70 4.18 10.62 -1.44
C GLU A 70 3.38 10.09 -2.65
N ARG A 71 2.49 9.10 -2.44
CA ARG A 71 1.80 8.37 -3.52
C ARG A 71 0.28 8.46 -3.46
N PHE A 72 -0.27 8.58 -2.26
CA PHE A 72 -1.70 8.51 -1.99
C PHE A 72 -2.22 9.77 -1.32
N GLU A 73 -3.51 10.01 -1.46
CA GLU A 73 -4.22 11.09 -0.79
C GLU A 73 -4.92 10.61 0.48
N ARG A 74 -5.34 11.56 1.32
CA ARG A 74 -6.20 11.32 2.50
C ARG A 74 -5.65 10.22 3.43
N VAL A 75 -4.33 10.21 3.65
CA VAL A 75 -3.64 9.22 4.50
C VAL A 75 -4.05 9.39 5.97
N ARG A 76 -4.73 8.39 6.52
CA ARG A 76 -5.22 8.37 7.90
C ARG A 76 -4.63 7.19 8.66
N GLN A 77 -4.28 7.40 9.92
CA GLN A 77 -4.01 6.28 10.84
C GLN A 77 -5.34 5.79 11.40
N LEU A 78 -5.61 4.50 11.22
CA LEU A 78 -6.80 3.87 11.79
C LEU A 78 -6.54 3.37 13.21
N GLU A 79 -5.37 2.77 13.43
CA GLU A 79 -4.98 2.17 14.71
C GLU A 79 -3.47 2.26 14.87
N ARG A 80 -2.99 2.33 16.12
CA ARG A 80 -1.56 2.23 16.43
C ARG A 80 -1.35 1.61 17.79
N THR A 81 -0.68 0.48 17.78
CA THR A 81 -0.15 -0.21 18.97
C THR A 81 1.35 0.06 19.10
N PRO A 82 2.03 -0.43 20.15
CA PRO A 82 3.50 -0.36 20.21
C PRO A 82 4.19 -1.11 19.06
N THR A 83 3.56 -2.17 18.55
CA THR A 83 4.15 -3.06 17.53
C THR A 83 3.72 -2.67 16.13
N PHE A 84 2.44 -2.37 15.91
CA PHE A 84 1.85 -2.19 14.59
C PHE A 84 1.13 -0.86 14.42
N THR A 85 1.24 -0.29 13.23
CA THR A 85 0.44 0.84 12.77
C THR A 85 -0.41 0.40 11.58
N VAL A 86 -1.68 0.79 11.57
CA VAL A 86 -2.57 0.61 10.42
C VAL A 86 -2.87 1.97 9.80
N LEU A 87 -2.55 2.12 8.52
CA LEU A 87 -2.88 3.28 7.70
C LEU A 87 -3.95 2.92 6.67
N THR A 88 -4.77 3.92 6.33
CA THR A 88 -5.64 3.88 5.16
C THR A 88 -5.36 5.10 4.29
N ALA A 89 -5.32 4.94 2.98
CA ALA A 89 -5.06 6.02 2.02
C ALA A 89 -5.81 5.81 0.71
N ARG A 90 -6.20 6.89 0.01
CA ARG A 90 -6.93 6.80 -1.25
C ARG A 90 -6.01 7.01 -2.44
N ALA A 91 -6.22 6.22 -3.50
CA ALA A 91 -5.68 6.55 -4.81
C ALA A 91 -6.20 7.93 -5.24
N PRO A 92 -5.38 8.79 -5.87
CA PRO A 92 -5.81 10.07 -6.38
C PRO A 92 -7.00 9.91 -7.34
N LEU A 93 -7.86 10.92 -7.39
CA LEU A 93 -8.83 11.06 -8.47
C LEU A 93 -8.11 11.63 -9.68
N THR A 94 -8.39 11.13 -10.88
CA THR A 94 -7.94 11.76 -12.12
C THR A 94 -9.05 12.67 -12.65
N GLU A 95 -8.69 13.73 -13.41
CA GLU A 95 -9.68 14.65 -13.99
C GLU A 95 -10.68 13.97 -14.93
N GLU A 96 -10.31 12.83 -15.53
CA GLU A 96 -11.22 11.98 -16.32
C GLU A 96 -12.35 11.33 -15.49
N ASN A 97 -12.26 11.36 -14.16
CA ASN A 97 -13.21 10.70 -13.24
C ASN A 97 -13.83 11.67 -12.21
N LEU A 98 -13.79 12.98 -12.49
CA LEU A 98 -14.58 14.02 -11.82
C LEU A 98 -15.90 14.27 -12.57
#